data_AF-F0Y5A0-F1
#
_entry.id   AF-F0Y5A0-F1
#
_cell.length_a   1.000
_cell.length_b   1.000
_cell.length_c   1.000
_cell.angle_alpha   90.00
_cell.angle_beta   90.00
_cell.angle_gamma   90.00
#
_symmetry.space_group_name_H-M   'P 1'
#
loop_
_entity.id
_entity.type
_entity.pdbx_description
1 polymer ?
#
loop_
_entity_poly.entity_id
_entity_poly.type
_entity_poly.pdbx_seq_one_letter_code
_entity_poly.pdbx_strand_id
1 'polypeptide(L)'
;VVNRDIQKAVFTRWVNNRLGADGSGEAVVEDLYGELRDGVVLCALLKALGMDPFSRGGPDRRRGEVYHMGNLSMAFKAIDKAGVKVVNIGVRDVYDGKPDLILALVWGLV
;
A
#
# COMPACT_ATOMS: atom_id res chain seq x y z
N VAL A 1 8.06 -18.67 16.16
CA VAL A 1 7.80 -18.63 14.70
C VAL A 1 6.49 -17.87 14.51
N VAL A 2 6.53 -16.61 14.08
CA VAL A 2 5.29 -15.89 13.77
C VAL A 2 4.73 -16.47 12.47
N ASN A 3 3.48 -16.92 12.50
CA ASN A 3 2.84 -17.51 11.33
C ASN A 3 2.51 -16.39 10.31
N ARG A 4 3.03 -16.51 9.09
CA ARG A 4 2.82 -15.54 7.99
C ARG A 4 1.35 -15.28 7.72
N ASP A 5 0.49 -16.29 7.82
CA ASP A 5 -0.95 -16.16 7.58
C ASP A 5 -1.63 -15.32 8.66
N ILE A 6 -1.18 -15.46 9.92
CA ILE A 6 -1.64 -14.63 11.03
C ILE A 6 -1.19 -13.18 10.81
N GLN A 7 0.07 -12.98 10.41
CA GLN A 7 0.60 -11.64 10.14
C GLN A 7 -0.17 -10.95 9.00
N LYS A 8 -0.43 -11.68 7.91
CA LYS A 8 -1.27 -11.23 6.80
C LYS A 8 -2.66 -10.82 7.31
N ALA A 9 -3.35 -11.68 8.05
CA ALA A 9 -4.69 -11.39 8.55
C ALA A 9 -4.73 -10.15 9.47
N VAL A 10 -3.74 -10.01 10.35
CA VAL A 10 -3.61 -8.83 11.22
C VAL A 10 -3.39 -7.56 10.40
N PHE A 11 -2.48 -7.58 9.43
CA PHE A 11 -2.22 -6.42 8.58
C PHE A 11 -3.38 -6.09 7.65
N THR A 12 -4.04 -7.08 7.04
CA THR A 12 -5.28 -6.87 6.26
C THR A 12 -6.33 -6.16 7.11
N ARG A 13 -6.56 -6.61 8.34
CA ARG A 13 -7.52 -5.97 9.25
C ARG A 13 -7.09 -4.55 9.62
N TRP A 14 -5.81 -4.33 9.89
CA TRP A 14 -5.28 -3.01 10.19
C TRP A 14 -5.46 -2.04 9.03
N VAL A 15 -5.14 -2.47 7.80
CA VAL A 15 -5.34 -1.68 6.57
C VAL A 15 -6.81 -1.31 6.40
N ASN A 16 -7.71 -2.28 6.49
CA ASN A 16 -9.16 -2.04 6.38
C ASN A 16 -9.68 -1.08 7.44
N ASN A 17 -9.18 -1.15 8.68
CA ASN A 17 -9.56 -0.20 9.73
C ASN A 17 -9.09 1.23 9.40
N ARG A 18 -7.91 1.40 8.78
CA ARG A 18 -7.41 2.73 8.37
C ARG A 18 -8.23 3.31 7.22
N LEU A 19 -8.53 2.50 6.20
CA LEU A 19 -9.35 2.91 5.05
C LEU A 19 -10.83 3.13 5.42
N GLY A 20 -11.35 2.41 6.40
CA GLY A 20 -12.71 2.65 6.91
C GLY A 20 -12.83 3.93 7.73
N ALA A 21 -11.77 4.30 8.46
CA ALA A 21 -11.76 5.48 9.33
C ALA A 21 -11.66 6.81 8.56
N ASP A 22 -11.03 6.83 7.39
CA ASP A 22 -10.90 8.05 6.58
C ASP A 22 -12.10 8.30 5.64
N GLY A 23 -13.07 7.38 5.60
CA GLY A 23 -14.24 7.47 4.74
C GLY A 23 -13.92 7.36 3.25
N SER A 24 -12.77 6.82 2.86
CA SER A 24 -12.30 6.69 1.47
C SER A 24 -13.25 5.89 0.57
N GLY A 25 -14.09 5.04 1.17
CA GLY A 25 -15.04 4.19 0.43
C GLY A 25 -14.36 3.17 -0.47
N GLU A 26 -13.06 2.91 -0.25
CA GLU A 26 -12.34 1.86 -0.95
C GLU A 26 -12.91 0.49 -0.58
N ALA A 27 -12.82 -0.45 -1.52
CA ALA A 27 -13.26 -1.82 -1.31
C ALA A 27 -12.51 -2.45 -0.13
N VAL A 28 -13.19 -3.35 0.59
CA VAL A 28 -12.57 -4.11 1.68
C VAL A 28 -11.47 -4.98 1.10
N VAL A 29 -10.25 -4.82 1.61
CA VAL A 29 -9.10 -5.63 1.22
C VAL A 29 -9.28 -7.04 1.75
N GLU A 30 -9.30 -8.01 0.85
CA GLU A 30 -9.39 -9.44 1.17
C GLU A 30 -8.03 -10.13 0.95
N ASP A 31 -7.36 -9.80 -0.16
CA ASP A 31 -6.03 -10.27 -0.46
C ASP A 31 -5.01 -9.13 -0.48
N LEU A 32 -4.40 -8.89 0.68
CA LEU A 32 -3.35 -7.88 0.86
C LEU A 32 -2.25 -7.96 -0.21
N TYR A 33 -1.82 -9.16 -0.62
CA TYR A 33 -0.71 -9.29 -1.56
C TYR A 33 -1.11 -8.94 -2.98
N GLY A 34 -2.32 -9.28 -3.40
CA GLY A 34 -2.87 -8.99 -4.72
C GLY A 34 -3.30 -7.54 -4.87
N GLU A 35 -3.97 -7.01 -3.86
CA GLU A 35 -4.64 -5.71 -3.93
C GLU A 35 -3.70 -4.52 -3.72
N LEU A 36 -2.52 -4.71 -3.15
CA LEU A 36 -1.51 -3.64 -3.11
C LEU A 36 -0.76 -3.47 -4.44
N ARG A 37 -0.86 -4.42 -5.39
CA ARG A 37 0.01 -4.48 -6.58
C ARG A 37 -0.23 -3.37 -7.60
N ASP A 38 -1.43 -2.83 -7.65
CA ASP A 38 -1.77 -1.72 -8.55
C ASP A 38 -1.50 -0.34 -7.94
N GLY A 39 -1.11 -0.31 -6.66
CA GLY A 39 -0.81 0.89 -5.89
C GLY A 39 -2.02 1.72 -5.47
N VAL A 40 -3.26 1.36 -5.84
CA VAL A 40 -4.46 2.13 -5.49
C VAL A 40 -4.70 2.07 -3.98
N VAL A 41 -4.75 0.85 -3.44
CA VAL A 41 -4.94 0.61 -2.00
C VAL A 41 -3.79 1.21 -1.19
N LEU A 42 -2.56 1.08 -1.66
CA LEU A 42 -1.39 1.65 -0.98
C LEU A 42 -1.47 3.19 -0.93
N CYS A 43 -1.81 3.85 -2.03
CA CYS A 43 -2.00 5.30 -2.05
C CYS A 43 -3.13 5.75 -1.12
N ALA A 44 -4.25 5.03 -1.09
CA ALA A 44 -5.37 5.33 -0.18
C ALA A 44 -4.93 5.18 1.29
N LEU A 45 -4.20 4.11 1.61
CA LEU A 45 -3.66 3.88 2.94
C LEU A 45 -2.73 5.02 3.39
N LEU A 46 -1.81 5.45 2.53
CA LEU A 46 -0.91 6.56 2.84
C LEU A 46 -1.68 7.85 3.13
N LYS A 47 -2.72 8.13 2.33
CA LYS A 47 -3.62 9.27 2.56
C LYS A 47 -4.33 9.19 3.91
N ALA A 48 -4.87 8.01 4.27
CA ALA A 48 -5.48 7.77 5.57
C ALA A 48 -4.51 7.98 6.76
N LEU A 49 -3.21 7.83 6.52
CA LEU A 49 -2.14 8.09 7.48
C LEU A 49 -1.63 9.54 7.46
N GLY A 50 -2.25 10.43 6.68
CA GLY A 50 -1.87 11.84 6.57
C GLY A 50 -0.66 12.10 5.68
N MET A 51 -0.16 11.09 4.96
CA MET A 51 0.84 11.25 3.92
C MET A 51 0.11 11.49 2.60
N ASP A 52 0.31 12.64 1.96
CA ASP A 52 -0.36 12.94 0.69
C ASP A 52 0.49 12.43 -0.50
N PRO A 53 0.13 11.32 -1.16
CA PRO A 53 0.83 10.85 -2.34
C PRO A 53 0.48 11.64 -3.60
N PHE A 54 -0.50 12.54 -3.53
CA PHE A 54 -1.04 13.22 -4.70
C PHE A 54 -0.68 14.69 -4.69
N SER A 55 -0.10 15.19 -5.78
CA SER A 55 0.01 16.64 -5.98
C SER A 55 -1.24 17.23 -6.64
N ARG A 56 -1.92 16.48 -7.51
CA ARG A 56 -3.28 16.73 -8.05
C ARG A 56 -3.91 15.43 -8.55
N GLY A 57 -5.19 15.19 -8.24
CA GLY A 57 -5.93 13.99 -8.68
C GLY A 57 -5.63 12.73 -7.87
N GLY A 58 -6.49 11.71 -7.95
CA GLY A 58 -6.31 10.42 -7.27
C GLY A 58 -5.44 9.42 -8.06
N PRO A 59 -5.32 8.16 -7.61
CA PRO A 59 -4.53 7.15 -8.32
C PRO A 59 -5.18 6.77 -9.65
N ASP A 60 -4.38 6.34 -10.63
CA ASP A 60 -4.89 5.89 -11.92
C ASP A 60 -5.46 4.47 -11.79
N ARG A 61 -6.77 4.31 -12.00
CA ARG A 61 -7.46 3.02 -11.86
C ARG A 61 -7.51 2.21 -13.17
N ARG A 62 -6.82 2.65 -14.23
CA ARG A 62 -6.73 1.89 -15.48
C ARG A 62 -5.84 0.67 -15.29
N ARG A 63 -6.21 -0.41 -15.99
CA ARG A 63 -5.41 -1.63 -16.05
C ARG A 63 -4.13 -1.38 -16.84
N GLY A 64 -3.03 -1.94 -16.36
CA GLY A 64 -1.77 -2.02 -17.11
C GLY A 64 -0.58 -1.63 -16.28
N GLU A 65 0.57 -2.26 -16.58
CA GLU A 65 1.79 -2.11 -15.79
C GLU A 65 2.23 -0.66 -15.62
N VAL A 66 2.14 0.15 -16.68
CA VAL A 66 2.54 1.57 -16.63
C VAL A 66 1.75 2.35 -15.58
N TYR A 67 0.44 2.12 -15.48
CA TYR A 67 -0.43 2.80 -14.51
C TYR A 67 -0.16 2.32 -13.08
N HIS A 68 -0.03 1.00 -12.90
CA HIS A 68 0.24 0.40 -11.60
C HIS A 68 1.61 0.85 -11.04
N MET A 69 2.65 0.80 -11.88
CA MET A 69 3.99 1.31 -11.56
C MET A 69 3.96 2.80 -11.23
N GLY A 70 3.15 3.58 -11.96
CA GLY A 70 2.95 4.99 -11.70
C GLY A 70 2.39 5.23 -10.30
N ASN A 71 1.30 4.54 -9.93
CA ASN A 71 0.69 4.64 -8.60
C ASN A 71 1.66 4.25 -7.50
N LEU A 72 2.32 3.10 -7.63
CA LEU A 72 3.31 2.64 -6.65
C LEU A 72 4.49 3.60 -6.53
N SER A 73 4.98 4.17 -7.64
CA SER A 73 6.04 5.16 -7.61
C SER A 73 5.62 6.45 -6.88
N MET A 74 4.36 6.87 -7.02
CA MET A 74 3.82 7.99 -6.26
C MET A 74 3.74 7.68 -4.76
N ALA A 75 3.26 6.49 -4.41
CA ALA A 75 3.21 6.03 -3.01
C ALA A 75 4.60 6.04 -2.35
N PHE A 76 5.61 5.46 -3.01
CA PHE A 76 6.97 5.40 -2.47
C PHE A 76 7.60 6.79 -2.32
N LYS A 77 7.33 7.72 -3.23
CA LYS A 77 7.75 9.13 -3.08
C LYS A 77 7.11 9.81 -1.87
N ALA A 78 5.84 9.50 -1.59
CA ALA A 78 5.14 10.05 -0.43
C ALA A 78 5.72 9.56 0.89
N ILE A 79 6.02 8.25 0.95
CA ILE A 79 6.68 7.59 2.08
C ILE A 79 8.06 8.23 2.35
N ASP A 80 8.87 8.41 1.30
CA ASP A 80 10.20 9.03 1.40
C ASP A 80 10.10 10.49 1.89
N LYS A 81 9.17 11.26 1.32
CA LYS A 81 8.90 12.65 1.75
C LYS A 81 8.44 12.75 3.20
N ALA A 82 7.72 11.74 3.71
CA ALA A 82 7.30 11.66 5.11
C ALA A 82 8.43 11.24 6.06
N GLY A 83 9.62 10.89 5.55
CA GLY A 83 10.76 10.44 6.33
C GLY A 83 10.65 8.98 6.80
N VAL A 84 9.70 8.22 6.27
CA VAL A 84 9.53 6.80 6.60
C VAL A 84 10.56 5.98 5.82
N LYS A 85 11.44 5.30 6.56
CA LYS A 85 12.48 4.47 5.94
C LYS A 85 11.93 3.11 5.56
N VAL A 86 11.82 2.87 4.25
CA VAL A 86 11.55 1.55 3.70
C VAL A 86 12.84 1.02 3.08
N VAL A 87 13.53 0.15 3.82
CA VAL A 87 14.87 -0.34 3.44
C VAL A 87 14.72 -1.60 2.58
N ASN A 88 15.41 -1.62 1.42
CA ASN A 88 15.47 -2.76 0.50
C ASN A 88 14.11 -3.24 -0.06
N ILE A 89 13.13 -2.34 -0.19
CA ILE A 89 11.87 -2.63 -0.89
C ILE A 89 11.74 -1.65 -2.05
N GLY A 90 11.59 -2.18 -3.26
CA GLY A 90 11.33 -1.39 -4.46
C GLY A 90 9.87 -1.46 -4.89
N VAL A 91 9.48 -0.52 -5.75
CA VAL A 91 8.17 -0.51 -6.42
C VAL A 91 7.86 -1.84 -7.11
N ARG A 92 8.87 -2.44 -7.76
CA ARG A 92 8.71 -3.71 -8.47
C ARG A 92 8.33 -4.87 -7.55
N ASP A 93 8.86 -4.88 -6.33
CA ASP A 93 8.59 -5.94 -5.36
C ASP A 93 7.11 -5.96 -4.96
N VAL A 94 6.50 -4.78 -4.82
CA VAL A 94 5.07 -4.64 -4.53
C VAL A 94 4.24 -5.00 -5.75
N TYR A 95 4.62 -4.53 -6.94
CA TYR A 95 3.91 -4.89 -8.18
C TYR A 95 3.91 -6.41 -8.46
N ASP A 96 5.03 -7.08 -8.17
CA ASP A 96 5.13 -8.54 -8.31
C ASP A 96 4.41 -9.30 -7.19
N GLY A 97 3.90 -8.61 -6.16
CA GLY A 97 3.11 -9.22 -5.10
C GLY A 97 3.95 -10.00 -4.08
N LYS A 98 5.23 -9.65 -3.88
CA LYS A 98 6.15 -10.43 -3.02
C LYS A 98 5.69 -10.41 -1.55
N PRO A 99 5.23 -11.54 -0.98
CA PRO A 99 4.54 -11.54 0.32
C PRO A 99 5.35 -10.94 1.47
N ASP A 100 6.59 -11.39 1.66
CA ASP A 100 7.42 -10.97 2.80
C ASP A 100 7.78 -9.47 2.72
N LEU A 101 7.93 -8.94 1.50
CA LEU A 101 8.22 -7.52 1.28
C LEU A 101 6.97 -6.66 1.44
N ILE A 102 5.79 -7.14 1.04
CA ILE A 102 4.53 -6.46 1.31
C ILE A 102 4.26 -6.39 2.81
N LEU A 103 4.48 -7.48 3.55
CA LEU A 103 4.33 -7.48 5.01
C LEU A 103 5.32 -6.50 5.66
N ALA A 104 6.59 -6.50 5.22
CA ALA A 104 7.60 -5.56 5.73
C ALA A 104 7.26 -4.10 5.42
N LEU A 105 6.73 -3.82 4.22
CA LEU A 105 6.26 -2.49 3.84
C LEU A 105 5.12 -2.02 4.75
N VAL A 106 4.07 -2.82 4.90
CA VAL A 106 2.92 -2.46 5.75
C VAL A 106 3.35 -2.28 7.20
N TRP A 107 4.22 -3.15 7.71
CA TRP A 107 4.81 -3.00 9.04
C TRP A 107 5.51 -1.65 9.24
N GLY A 108 6.25 -1.16 8.24
CA GLY A 108 6.91 0.14 8.30
C GLY A 108 5.96 1.34 8.34
N LEU A 109 4.67 1.13 8.05
CA LEU A 109 3.62 2.17 8.07
C LEU A 109 2.75 2.11 9.34
N VAL A 110 2.88 1.06 10.16
CA VAL A 110 2.16 0.89 11.45
C VAL A 110 2.79 1.79 12.52
#